data_AF-A0A090LGC5-F1
#
_entry.id   AF-A0A090LGC5-F1
#
_cell.length_a   1.000
_cell.length_b   1.000
_cell.length_c   1.000
_cell.angle_alpha   90.00
_cell.angle_beta   90.00
_cell.angle_gamma   90.00
#
_symmetry.space_group_name_H-M   'P 1'
#
loop_
_entity.id
_entity.type
_entity.pdbx_description
1 polymer ?
#
loop_
_entity_poly.entity_id
_entity_poly.type
_entity_poly.pdbx_seq_one_letter_code
_entity_poly.pdbx_strand_id
1 'polypeptide(L)'
;MVYLFLIICILSIIDILQSFNVDANNDDVLRRLPQLNKEFRARPRNLNGFQDKARDTKIKFNGRHIKEFDKNEPPINVADNKKKKFGIQSKHSSQNDKSAFNIEKYLGRNRVSNKIWQHVWKHCKEPRCYAANNFAPMLGKLLEETNYYRKLHNAKPLTISHRLNMMAYLQAKKNAFGGKIPHYMDRMYGKISGIIETIYCPLMAKRWYDEGLKYKYGVNMVTPAAYHFTTLVWKATSQIGIAIIKRNPYVYYTFMFWPRGNEKNYFRYNVSRPIYNSLFMSKLFKSGY
;
A
#
# COMPACT_ATOMS: atom_id res chain seq x y z
N MET A 1 -12.24 41.33 -0.22
CA MET A 1 -10.87 40.80 -0.49
C MET A 1 -10.65 39.38 0.03
N VAL A 2 -11.07 39.01 1.26
CA VAL A 2 -10.85 37.66 1.83
C VAL A 2 -11.69 36.56 1.13
N TYR A 3 -12.92 36.87 0.74
CA TYR A 3 -13.81 35.92 0.04
C TYR A 3 -13.29 35.50 -1.35
N LEU A 4 -12.61 36.40 -2.06
CA LEU A 4 -12.08 36.12 -3.38
C LEU A 4 -10.88 35.15 -3.31
N PHE A 5 -10.06 35.25 -2.27
CA PHE A 5 -8.96 34.32 -2.01
C PHE A 5 -9.45 32.91 -1.61
N LEU A 6 -10.52 32.81 -0.82
CA LEU A 6 -11.14 31.54 -0.46
C LEU A 6 -11.75 30.82 -1.68
N ILE A 7 -12.39 31.57 -2.59
CA ILE A 7 -12.97 31.01 -3.82
C ILE A 7 -11.86 30.52 -4.76
N ILE A 8 -10.76 31.27 -4.92
CA ILE A 8 -9.61 30.84 -5.74
C ILE A 8 -8.96 29.58 -5.14
N CYS A 9 -8.81 29.50 -3.82
CA CYS A 9 -8.30 28.29 -3.15
C CYS A 9 -9.24 27.08 -3.34
N ILE A 10 -10.56 27.26 -3.21
CA ILE A 10 -11.53 26.16 -3.38
C ILE A 10 -11.57 25.68 -4.84
N LEU A 11 -11.53 26.60 -5.81
CA LEU A 11 -11.47 26.24 -7.23
C LEU A 11 -10.16 25.50 -7.56
N SER A 12 -9.02 25.94 -7.02
CA SER A 12 -7.75 25.22 -7.21
C SER A 12 -7.74 23.81 -6.59
N ILE A 13 -8.47 23.59 -5.49
CA ILE A 13 -8.61 22.28 -4.86
C ILE A 13 -9.57 21.37 -5.65
N ILE A 14 -10.65 21.93 -6.23
CA ILE A 14 -11.59 21.18 -7.06
C ILE A 14 -10.92 20.72 -8.37
N ASP A 15 -10.10 21.56 -8.99
CA ASP A 15 -9.32 21.19 -10.19
C ASP A 15 -8.28 20.09 -9.87
N ILE A 16 -7.66 20.14 -8.68
CA ILE A 16 -6.77 19.08 -8.19
C ILE A 16 -7.56 17.78 -7.95
N LEU A 17 -8.75 17.83 -7.36
CA LEU A 17 -9.58 16.64 -7.11
C LEU A 17 -10.16 16.03 -8.39
N GLN A 18 -10.45 16.84 -9.41
CA GLN A 18 -10.84 16.34 -10.74
C GLN A 18 -9.66 15.68 -11.49
N SER A 19 -8.42 16.13 -11.26
CA SER A 19 -7.22 15.47 -11.80
C SER A 19 -6.94 14.08 -11.22
N PHE A 20 -7.48 13.78 -10.03
CA PHE A 20 -7.43 12.43 -9.43
C PHE A 20 -8.56 11.51 -9.88
N ASN A 21 -9.54 12.02 -10.62
CA ASN A 21 -10.71 11.26 -11.09
C ASN A 21 -10.65 10.90 -12.58
N VAL A 22 -9.44 10.81 -13.14
CA VAL A 22 -9.24 10.25 -14.48
C VAL A 22 -9.33 8.74 -14.36
N ASP A 23 -10.49 8.20 -14.76
CA ASP A 23 -10.66 6.81 -15.20
C ASP A 23 -9.73 6.55 -16.39
N ALA A 24 -8.46 6.30 -16.09
CA ALA A 24 -7.47 5.94 -17.07
C ALA A 24 -7.73 4.49 -17.49
N ASN A 25 -8.37 4.33 -18.65
CA ASN A 25 -8.39 3.09 -19.40
C ASN A 25 -6.97 2.49 -19.39
N ASN A 26 -6.83 1.30 -18.82
CA ASN A 26 -5.55 0.76 -18.33
C ASN A 26 -4.49 0.59 -19.42
N ASP A 27 -4.88 0.62 -20.70
CA ASP A 27 -4.02 0.40 -21.85
C ASP A 27 -3.18 1.61 -22.27
N ASP A 28 -3.62 2.85 -22.04
CA ASP A 28 -2.86 4.04 -22.52
C ASP A 28 -1.61 4.29 -21.65
N VAL A 29 -1.73 4.11 -20.33
CA VAL A 29 -0.59 4.21 -19.41
C VAL A 29 0.43 3.10 -19.67
N LEU A 30 -0.02 1.87 -19.97
CA LEU A 30 0.86 0.75 -20.28
C LEU A 30 1.63 0.96 -21.59
N ARG A 31 1.02 1.59 -22.60
CA ARG A 31 1.70 1.98 -23.85
C ARG A 31 2.77 3.05 -23.64
N ARG A 32 2.57 3.98 -22.70
CA ARG A 32 3.52 5.07 -22.40
C ARG A 32 4.64 4.70 -21.41
N LEU A 33 4.56 3.54 -20.75
CA LEU A 33 5.54 3.07 -19.76
C LEU A 33 7.02 3.13 -20.23
N PRO A 34 7.38 2.72 -21.47
CA PRO A 34 8.76 2.78 -21.93
C PRO A 34 9.27 4.22 -22.06
N GLN A 35 8.39 5.15 -22.46
CA GLN A 35 8.70 6.55 -22.68
C GLN A 35 8.81 7.32 -21.36
N LEU A 36 7.88 7.11 -20.43
CA LEU A 36 7.97 7.63 -19.05
C LEU A 36 9.27 7.17 -18.38
N ASN A 37 9.63 5.89 -18.51
CA ASN A 37 10.88 5.36 -17.97
C ASN A 37 12.14 5.99 -18.61
N LYS A 38 12.07 6.43 -19.87
CA LYS A 38 13.17 7.11 -20.56
C LYS A 38 13.28 8.57 -20.12
N GLU A 39 12.15 9.25 -19.96
CA GLU A 39 12.06 10.64 -19.48
C GLU A 39 12.52 10.76 -18.01
N PHE A 40 12.14 9.83 -17.13
CA PHE A 40 12.60 9.81 -15.73
C PHE A 40 14.06 9.40 -15.54
N ARG A 41 14.69 8.81 -16.56
CA ARG A 41 16.14 8.52 -16.60
C ARG A 41 16.96 9.74 -17.04
N ALA A 42 16.35 10.70 -17.72
CA ALA A 42 17.02 11.95 -18.08
C ALA A 42 17.15 12.87 -16.84
N ARG A 43 18.33 13.48 -16.65
CA ARG A 43 18.54 14.50 -15.61
C ARG A 43 17.68 15.74 -15.93
N PRO A 44 17.03 16.40 -14.95
CA PRO A 44 16.19 17.56 -15.25
C PRO A 44 17.07 18.74 -15.67
N ARG A 45 16.81 19.28 -16.87
CA ARG A 45 17.19 20.63 -17.27
C ARG A 45 15.91 21.43 -17.45
N ASN A 46 15.76 22.47 -16.62
CA ASN A 46 14.78 23.56 -16.68
C ASN A 46 13.30 23.21 -16.86
N LEU A 47 12.55 23.36 -15.76
CA LEU A 47 11.09 23.54 -15.76
C LEU A 47 10.79 24.98 -16.22
N ASN A 48 10.30 25.13 -17.45
CA ASN A 48 9.46 26.25 -17.87
C ASN A 48 8.77 25.88 -19.19
N GLY A 49 7.44 25.81 -19.17
CA GLY A 49 6.61 25.78 -20.37
C GLY A 49 5.97 24.42 -20.68
N PHE A 50 4.78 24.18 -20.15
CA PHE A 50 3.76 23.41 -20.86
C PHE A 50 2.41 24.09 -20.62
N GLN A 51 1.99 24.89 -21.60
CA GLN A 51 0.66 25.45 -21.70
C GLN A 51 -0.29 24.39 -22.25
N ASP A 52 -1.45 24.23 -21.60
CA ASP A 52 -2.53 23.33 -21.99
C ASP A 52 -3.17 23.73 -23.32
N LYS A 53 -3.40 22.74 -24.18
CA LYS A 53 -4.35 22.82 -25.30
C LYS A 53 -5.27 21.60 -25.26
N ALA A 54 -6.41 21.76 -24.60
CA ALA A 54 -7.53 20.83 -24.71
C ALA A 54 -8.16 20.94 -26.11
N ARG A 55 -8.37 19.81 -26.79
CA ARG A 55 -9.18 19.72 -28.01
C ARG A 55 -10.45 18.94 -27.70
N ASP A 56 -11.58 19.56 -28.00
CA ASP A 56 -12.92 18.98 -27.96
C ASP A 56 -12.99 17.65 -28.70
N THR A 57 -13.48 16.60 -28.02
CA THR A 57 -13.89 15.37 -28.70
C THR A 57 -15.29 14.98 -28.23
N LYS A 58 -16.30 15.24 -29.07
CA LYS A 58 -17.66 14.73 -28.91
C LYS A 58 -17.66 13.21 -29.05
N ILE A 59 -18.10 12.49 -28.02
CA ILE A 59 -18.27 11.03 -28.04
C ILE A 59 -19.69 10.69 -28.53
N LYS A 60 -19.81 9.86 -29.58
CA LYS A 60 -21.07 9.24 -30.02
C LYS A 60 -21.10 7.77 -29.58
N PHE A 61 -22.22 7.31 -29.04
CA PHE A 61 -22.44 5.91 -28.64
C PHE A 61 -23.15 5.13 -29.75
N ASN A 62 -22.55 4.02 -30.19
CA ASN A 62 -23.08 3.11 -31.20
C ASN A 62 -24.12 2.13 -30.59
N GLY A 63 -25.40 2.42 -30.81
CA GLY A 63 -26.43 1.48 -31.28
C GLY A 63 -26.51 0.07 -30.67
N ARG A 64 -26.70 -0.08 -29.36
CA ARG A 64 -27.31 -1.30 -28.79
C ARG A 64 -28.51 -0.91 -27.93
N HIS A 65 -29.68 -1.43 -28.27
CA HIS A 65 -30.92 -1.22 -27.52
C HIS A 65 -30.74 -1.62 -26.06
N ILE A 66 -30.92 -0.66 -25.16
CA ILE A 66 -31.07 -0.90 -23.72
C ILE A 66 -32.56 -1.17 -23.51
N LYS A 67 -32.93 -2.35 -22.98
CA LYS A 67 -34.29 -2.57 -22.48
C LYS A 67 -34.45 -1.71 -21.24
N GLU A 68 -35.39 -0.76 -21.27
CA GLU A 68 -35.83 -0.03 -20.09
C GLU A 68 -36.48 -1.01 -19.11
N PHE A 69 -36.19 -0.82 -17.83
CA PHE A 69 -36.72 -1.62 -16.73
C PHE A 69 -38.20 -1.30 -16.53
N ASP A 70 -39.08 -2.28 -16.78
CA ASP A 70 -40.51 -2.16 -16.49
C ASP A 70 -40.79 -2.59 -15.04
N LYS A 71 -41.24 -1.64 -14.24
CA LYS A 71 -41.63 -1.82 -12.83
C LYS A 71 -42.85 -2.74 -12.64
N ASN A 72 -43.51 -3.15 -13.72
CA ASN A 72 -44.71 -3.99 -13.69
C ASN A 72 -44.47 -5.43 -14.18
N GLU A 73 -43.23 -5.84 -14.51
CA GLU A 73 -42.95 -7.24 -14.87
C GLU A 73 -42.96 -8.16 -13.61
N PRO A 74 -43.71 -9.28 -13.62
CA PRO A 74 -43.75 -10.20 -12.49
C PRO A 74 -42.47 -11.04 -12.38
N PRO A 75 -41.98 -11.35 -11.16
CA PRO A 75 -40.77 -12.15 -10.97
C PRO A 75 -40.97 -13.61 -11.40
N ILE A 76 -39.99 -14.15 -12.10
CA ILE A 76 -39.93 -15.57 -12.51
C ILE A 76 -39.70 -16.43 -11.26
N ASN A 77 -40.71 -17.24 -10.89
CA ASN A 77 -40.66 -18.18 -9.78
C ASN A 77 -39.83 -19.43 -10.14
N VAL A 78 -38.88 -19.82 -9.30
CA VAL A 78 -38.29 -21.18 -9.29
C VAL A 78 -38.71 -21.87 -8.00
N ALA A 79 -39.41 -22.99 -8.15
CA ALA A 79 -40.15 -23.69 -7.10
C ALA A 79 -39.27 -24.54 -6.14
N ASP A 80 -39.72 -24.60 -4.89
CA ASP A 80 -39.23 -25.44 -3.78
C ASP A 80 -39.51 -26.94 -3.97
N ASN A 81 -38.65 -27.80 -3.40
CA ASN A 81 -39.02 -29.18 -3.07
C ASN A 81 -38.55 -29.59 -1.65
N LYS A 82 -39.52 -30.00 -0.82
CA LYS A 82 -39.45 -30.40 0.61
C LYS A 82 -39.02 -31.87 0.76
N LYS A 83 -38.08 -32.23 1.66
CA LYS A 83 -38.22 -32.74 3.06
C LYS A 83 -37.77 -34.22 3.21
N LYS A 84 -36.89 -34.49 4.18
CA LYS A 84 -36.98 -35.66 5.09
C LYS A 84 -36.50 -35.26 6.49
N LYS A 85 -37.36 -35.49 7.49
CA LYS A 85 -37.16 -35.25 8.93
C LYS A 85 -36.61 -36.52 9.60
N PHE A 86 -35.74 -36.36 10.60
CA PHE A 86 -35.63 -37.25 11.77
C PHE A 86 -35.46 -36.37 13.04
N GLY A 87 -36.04 -36.81 14.16
CA GLY A 87 -36.53 -36.00 15.30
C GLY A 87 -35.50 -35.27 16.17
N ILE A 88 -35.81 -34.03 16.59
CA ILE A 88 -36.23 -33.56 17.94
C ILE A 88 -35.08 -33.51 18.99
N GLN A 89 -34.60 -32.29 19.26
CA GLN A 89 -34.76 -31.60 20.55
C GLN A 89 -34.43 -30.11 20.39
N SER A 90 -35.39 -29.24 20.72
CA SER A 90 -35.19 -27.79 20.72
C SER A 90 -34.37 -27.36 21.93
N LYS A 91 -33.18 -26.81 21.69
CA LYS A 91 -32.64 -25.75 22.55
C LYS A 91 -32.55 -24.49 21.70
N HIS A 92 -33.39 -23.52 22.01
CA HIS A 92 -33.20 -22.15 21.57
C HIS A 92 -31.81 -21.68 22.02
N SER A 93 -30.88 -21.56 21.07
CA SER A 93 -29.82 -20.57 21.17
C SER A 93 -29.64 -19.97 19.79
N SER A 94 -29.93 -18.69 19.67
CA SER A 94 -29.58 -17.86 18.53
C SER A 94 -28.06 -17.87 18.35
N GLN A 95 -27.52 -18.81 17.56
CA GLN A 95 -26.11 -18.76 17.16
C GLN A 95 -25.96 -17.89 15.91
N ASN A 96 -26.00 -16.59 16.13
CA ASN A 96 -25.23 -15.65 15.32
C ASN A 96 -23.75 -15.87 15.67
N ASP A 97 -23.07 -16.80 14.99
CA ASP A 97 -21.62 -16.97 15.14
C ASP A 97 -20.92 -17.02 13.78
N LYS A 98 -20.88 -15.87 13.12
CA LYS A 98 -19.76 -15.54 12.22
C LYS A 98 -18.76 -14.81 13.09
N SER A 99 -17.74 -15.51 13.59
CA SER A 99 -16.64 -14.86 14.31
C SER A 99 -16.11 -13.72 13.44
N ALA A 100 -16.26 -12.47 13.90
CA ALA A 100 -15.76 -11.31 13.16
C ALA A 100 -14.26 -11.49 12.87
N PHE A 101 -13.85 -11.22 11.62
CA PHE A 101 -12.45 -11.32 11.23
C PHE A 101 -11.59 -10.44 12.15
N ASN A 102 -10.66 -11.08 12.88
CA ASN A 102 -9.73 -10.39 13.77
C ASN A 102 -8.30 -10.53 13.23
N ILE A 103 -7.81 -9.47 12.62
CA ILE A 103 -6.47 -9.40 12.02
C ILE A 103 -5.34 -9.62 13.05
N GLU A 104 -5.58 -9.37 14.35
CA GLU A 104 -4.54 -9.51 15.37
C GLU A 104 -4.07 -10.95 15.58
N LYS A 105 -4.92 -11.93 15.24
CA LYS A 105 -4.55 -13.36 15.26
C LYS A 105 -3.38 -13.69 14.32
N TYR A 106 -3.08 -12.81 13.35
CA TYR A 106 -2.08 -13.01 12.31
C TYR A 106 -0.79 -12.19 12.55
N LEU A 107 -0.62 -11.59 13.74
CA LEU A 107 0.58 -10.80 14.06
C LEU A 107 1.84 -11.66 14.27
N GLY A 108 1.70 -12.96 14.53
CA GLY A 108 2.85 -13.84 14.75
C GLY A 108 3.59 -13.56 16.06
N ARG A 109 4.83 -14.05 16.17
CA ARG A 109 5.57 -14.18 17.44
C ARG A 109 6.46 -13.00 17.85
N ASN A 110 6.72 -12.05 16.94
CA ASN A 110 7.64 -10.93 17.23
C ASN A 110 6.97 -9.87 18.10
N ARG A 111 7.08 -10.03 19.43
CA ARG A 111 6.43 -9.17 20.43
C ARG A 111 6.68 -7.67 20.23
N VAL A 112 7.89 -7.28 19.82
CA VAL A 112 8.24 -5.85 19.62
C VAL A 112 7.48 -5.28 18.43
N SER A 113 7.53 -5.97 17.28
CA SER A 113 6.77 -5.54 16.10
C SER A 113 5.26 -5.58 16.33
N ASN A 114 4.73 -6.53 17.12
CA ASN A 114 3.31 -6.61 17.46
C ASN A 114 2.86 -5.35 18.22
N LYS A 115 3.66 -4.88 19.18
CA LYS A 115 3.36 -3.64 19.92
C LYS A 115 3.35 -2.41 19.01
N ILE A 116 4.32 -2.31 18.10
CA ILE A 116 4.36 -1.23 17.11
C ILE A 116 3.14 -1.28 16.21
N TRP A 117 2.81 -2.45 15.68
CA TRP A 117 1.65 -2.63 14.83
C TRP A 117 0.36 -2.25 15.57
N GLN A 118 0.17 -2.72 16.80
CA GLN A 118 -1.00 -2.39 17.61
C GLN A 118 -1.11 -0.89 17.89
N HIS A 119 0.01 -0.20 18.05
CA HIS A 119 0.06 1.25 18.23
C HIS A 119 -0.34 1.99 16.95
N VAL A 120 0.35 1.75 15.84
CA VAL A 120 0.13 2.43 14.56
C VAL A 120 -1.28 2.14 14.01
N TRP A 121 -1.75 0.90 14.13
CA TRP A 121 -3.02 0.47 13.55
C TRP A 121 -4.18 0.53 14.54
N LYS A 122 -4.00 1.05 15.76
CA LYS A 122 -4.98 1.05 16.85
C LYS A 122 -6.41 1.41 16.41
N HIS A 123 -6.54 2.45 15.59
CA HIS A 123 -7.81 3.01 15.13
C HIS A 123 -8.14 2.72 13.65
N CYS A 124 -7.44 1.79 13.00
CA CYS A 124 -7.60 1.53 11.56
C CYS A 124 -7.35 0.06 11.16
N LYS A 125 -7.93 -0.88 11.91
CA LYS A 125 -7.72 -2.34 11.70
C LYS A 125 -8.65 -2.95 10.65
N GLU A 126 -9.73 -2.26 10.32
CA GLU A 126 -10.78 -2.77 9.43
C GLU A 126 -10.60 -2.27 7.99
N PRO A 127 -11.03 -3.06 6.98
CA PRO A 127 -10.93 -2.69 5.57
C PRO A 127 -11.49 -1.32 5.25
N ARG A 128 -12.63 -0.95 5.83
CA ARG A 128 -13.26 0.36 5.61
C ARG A 128 -12.38 1.54 5.98
N CYS A 129 -11.44 1.38 6.92
CA CYS A 129 -10.52 2.44 7.29
C CYS A 129 -9.30 2.42 6.37
N TYR A 130 -8.59 1.30 6.30
CA TYR A 130 -7.29 1.28 5.61
C TYR A 130 -7.42 1.31 4.08
N ALA A 131 -8.56 0.90 3.53
CA ALA A 131 -8.83 0.94 2.09
C ALA A 131 -9.58 2.21 1.63
N ALA A 132 -9.94 3.10 2.55
CA ALA A 132 -10.60 4.37 2.21
C ALA A 132 -9.73 5.22 1.28
N ASN A 133 -10.37 6.05 0.45
CA ASN A 133 -9.71 7.02 -0.43
C ASN A 133 -8.55 6.39 -1.22
N ASN A 134 -8.81 5.25 -1.86
CA ASN A 134 -7.81 4.48 -2.60
C ASN A 134 -6.53 4.19 -1.78
N PHE A 135 -6.71 3.69 -0.55
CA PHE A 135 -5.63 3.33 0.38
C PHE A 135 -4.80 4.51 0.93
N ALA A 136 -5.27 5.76 0.85
CA ALA A 136 -4.53 6.90 1.41
C ALA A 136 -4.19 6.75 2.91
N PRO A 137 -5.09 6.30 3.81
CA PRO A 137 -4.75 6.09 5.22
C PRO A 137 -3.67 5.01 5.41
N MET A 138 -3.69 3.98 4.56
CA MET A 138 -2.73 2.90 4.62
C MET A 138 -1.32 3.35 4.25
N LEU A 139 -1.17 4.24 3.27
CA LEU A 139 0.14 4.79 2.90
C LEU A 139 0.81 5.49 4.08
N GLY A 140 0.08 6.38 4.75
CA GLY A 140 0.59 7.09 5.94
C GLY A 140 0.98 6.11 7.06
N LYS A 141 0.14 5.12 7.35
CA LYS A 141 0.41 4.12 8.39
C LYS A 141 1.58 3.20 8.08
N LEU A 142 1.77 2.81 6.82
CA LEU A 142 2.92 2.00 6.40
C LEU A 142 4.24 2.77 6.54
N LEU A 143 4.24 4.07 6.23
CA LEU A 143 5.39 4.95 6.46
C LEU A 143 5.67 5.09 7.96
N GLU A 144 4.64 5.38 8.75
CA GLU A 144 4.72 5.51 10.21
C GLU A 144 5.28 4.23 10.86
N GLU A 145 4.71 3.07 10.53
CA GLU A 145 5.18 1.76 11.00
C GLU A 145 6.64 1.50 10.63
N THR A 146 7.02 1.80 9.38
CA THR A 146 8.42 1.69 8.93
C THR A 146 9.34 2.61 9.74
N ASN A 147 8.91 3.82 10.07
CA ASN A 147 9.70 4.78 10.84
C ASN A 147 9.81 4.39 12.33
N TYR A 148 8.82 3.72 12.90
CA TYR A 148 8.94 3.07 14.21
C TYR A 148 10.00 1.96 14.20
N TYR A 149 10.01 1.11 13.17
CA TYR A 149 11.06 0.10 13.01
C TYR A 149 12.44 0.75 12.85
N ARG A 150 12.58 1.76 12.02
CA ARG A 150 13.86 2.47 11.84
C ARG A 150 14.39 3.06 13.14
N LYS A 151 13.51 3.62 13.97
CA LYS A 151 13.88 4.15 15.28
C LYS A 151 14.44 3.08 16.22
N LEU A 152 13.85 1.88 16.25
CA LEU A 152 14.41 0.74 17.00
C LEU A 152 15.84 0.41 16.59
N HIS A 153 16.17 0.62 15.32
CA HIS A 153 17.47 0.32 14.73
C HIS A 153 18.43 1.53 14.68
N ASN A 154 18.10 2.62 15.40
CA ASN A 154 18.86 3.87 15.39
C ASN A 154 19.08 4.41 13.96
N ALA A 155 18.06 4.27 13.11
CA ALA A 155 17.99 4.83 11.76
C ALA A 155 17.04 6.04 11.76
N LYS A 156 17.42 7.10 11.03
CA LYS A 156 16.58 8.31 10.88
C LYS A 156 15.27 7.96 10.15
N PRO A 157 14.15 8.63 10.44
CA PRO A 157 12.90 8.40 9.71
C PRO A 157 13.05 8.69 8.21
N LEU A 158 12.31 7.94 7.40
CA LEU A 158 12.18 8.16 5.96
C LEU A 158 11.15 9.25 5.68
N THR A 159 11.39 10.01 4.62
CA THR A 159 10.43 10.96 4.07
C THR A 159 9.88 10.48 2.73
N ILE A 160 8.63 10.84 2.44
CA ILE A 160 8.00 10.50 1.15
C ILE A 160 8.67 11.29 0.03
N SER A 161 8.92 10.61 -1.09
CA SER A 161 9.40 11.22 -2.33
C SER A 161 8.39 11.00 -3.46
N HIS A 162 7.92 12.10 -4.05
CA HIS A 162 6.95 12.04 -5.16
C HIS A 162 7.49 11.24 -6.36
N ARG A 163 8.79 11.42 -6.68
CA ARG A 163 9.47 10.66 -7.73
C ARG A 163 9.49 9.16 -7.42
N LEU A 164 9.82 8.78 -6.18
CA LEU A 164 9.81 7.37 -5.77
C LEU A 164 8.39 6.80 -5.76
N ASN A 165 7.37 7.57 -5.36
CA ASN A 165 5.96 7.15 -5.41
C ASN A 165 5.54 6.82 -6.84
N MET A 166 5.89 7.66 -7.81
CA MET A 166 5.59 7.40 -9.22
C MET A 166 6.22 6.09 -9.69
N MET A 167 7.51 5.88 -9.42
CA MET A 167 8.20 4.64 -9.82
C MET A 167 7.62 3.41 -9.10
N ALA A 168 7.28 3.54 -7.81
CA ALA A 168 6.61 2.50 -7.05
C ALA A 168 5.25 2.14 -7.68
N TYR A 169 4.47 3.14 -8.10
CA TYR A 169 3.17 2.96 -8.74
C TYR A 169 3.30 2.18 -10.05
N LEU A 170 4.22 2.58 -10.94
CA LEU A 170 4.44 1.89 -12.21
C LEU A 170 4.82 0.42 -11.98
N GLN A 171 5.68 0.16 -11.00
CA GLN A 171 6.11 -1.19 -10.66
C GLN A 171 5.00 -2.02 -10.02
N ALA A 172 4.22 -1.45 -9.10
CA ALA A 172 3.09 -2.13 -8.47
C ALA A 172 2.00 -2.44 -9.51
N LYS A 173 1.74 -1.52 -10.45
CA LYS A 173 0.79 -1.72 -11.56
C LYS A 173 1.25 -2.86 -12.48
N LYS A 174 2.54 -2.90 -12.82
CA LYS A 174 3.14 -4.01 -13.59
C LYS A 174 3.00 -5.35 -12.87
N ASN A 175 3.27 -5.40 -11.57
CA ASN A 175 3.13 -6.63 -10.77
C ASN A 175 1.67 -7.08 -10.71
N ALA A 176 0.75 -6.15 -10.47
CA ALA A 176 -0.68 -6.42 -10.43
C ALA A 176 -1.19 -6.95 -11.77
N PHE A 177 -0.79 -6.34 -12.90
CA PHE A 177 -1.15 -6.82 -14.24
C PHE A 177 -0.61 -8.22 -14.53
N GLY A 178 0.64 -8.49 -14.16
CA GLY A 178 1.27 -9.80 -14.34
C GLY A 178 0.83 -10.88 -13.33
N GLY A 179 0.15 -10.50 -12.26
CA GLY A 179 -0.26 -11.42 -11.19
C GLY A 179 0.90 -11.99 -10.35
N LYS A 180 2.11 -11.44 -10.49
CA LYS A 180 3.33 -11.96 -9.85
C LYS A 180 4.36 -10.85 -9.63
N ILE A 181 5.31 -11.11 -8.74
CA ILE A 181 6.48 -10.24 -8.55
C ILE A 181 7.66 -10.89 -9.28
N PRO A 182 8.13 -10.32 -10.40
CA PRO A 182 9.31 -10.84 -11.07
C PRO A 182 10.55 -10.65 -10.20
N HIS A 183 11.40 -11.67 -10.16
CA HIS A 183 12.71 -11.58 -9.51
C HIS A 183 13.65 -10.69 -10.35
N TYR A 184 13.64 -9.40 -10.06
CA TYR A 184 14.58 -8.44 -10.66
C TYR A 184 15.05 -7.43 -9.62
N MET A 185 16.38 -7.42 -9.40
CA MET A 185 17.05 -6.43 -8.57
C MET A 185 17.25 -5.15 -9.39
N ASP A 186 16.61 -4.07 -8.97
CA ASP A 186 16.92 -2.74 -9.50
C ASP A 186 18.35 -2.38 -9.06
N ARG A 187 19.19 -1.90 -10.00
CA ARG A 187 20.58 -1.52 -9.69
C ARG A 187 20.67 -0.14 -9.04
N MET A 188 19.75 0.76 -9.39
CA MET A 188 19.79 2.17 -9.04
C MET A 188 19.04 2.47 -7.75
N TYR A 189 17.86 1.90 -7.55
CA TYR A 189 17.01 2.16 -6.38
C TYR A 189 16.89 0.94 -5.48
N GLY A 190 16.70 1.16 -4.18
CA GLY A 190 16.22 0.09 -3.31
C GLY A 190 14.76 -0.21 -3.66
N LYS A 191 14.37 -1.49 -3.73
CA LYS A 191 13.01 -1.88 -4.08
C LYS A 191 12.62 -3.15 -3.34
N ILE A 192 11.45 -3.14 -2.73
CA ILE A 192 10.77 -4.34 -2.27
C ILE A 192 9.33 -4.36 -2.75
N SER A 193 8.81 -5.55 -3.03
CA SER A 193 7.44 -5.74 -3.51
C SER A 193 6.80 -6.92 -2.79
N GLY A 194 5.48 -6.89 -2.63
CA GLY A 194 4.74 -7.92 -1.90
C GLY A 194 3.33 -8.09 -2.44
N ILE A 195 2.79 -9.30 -2.33
CA ILE A 195 1.40 -9.62 -2.63
C ILE A 195 0.77 -10.12 -1.34
N ILE A 196 -0.42 -9.64 -1.03
CA ILE A 196 -1.18 -10.05 0.15
C ILE A 196 -2.67 -10.00 -0.14
N GLU A 197 -3.46 -10.86 0.48
CA GLU A 197 -4.91 -10.74 0.39
C GLU A 197 -5.38 -9.44 1.05
N THR A 198 -6.45 -8.88 0.50
CA THR A 198 -6.97 -7.56 0.92
C THR A 198 -7.23 -7.48 2.43
N ILE A 199 -7.73 -8.57 3.04
CA ILE A 199 -8.05 -8.62 4.46
C ILE A 199 -6.82 -8.50 5.38
N TYR A 200 -5.62 -8.81 4.88
CA TYR A 200 -4.37 -8.78 5.65
C TYR A 200 -3.48 -7.58 5.31
N CYS A 201 -3.93 -6.65 4.48
CA CYS A 201 -3.15 -5.51 3.99
C CYS A 201 -2.30 -4.77 5.04
N PRO A 202 -2.83 -4.45 6.24
CA PRO A 202 -2.04 -3.82 7.31
C PRO A 202 -0.80 -4.58 7.78
N LEU A 203 -0.66 -5.87 7.44
CA LEU A 203 0.44 -6.72 7.93
C LEU A 203 1.68 -6.69 7.03
N MET A 204 1.67 -5.99 5.89
CA MET A 204 2.76 -6.09 4.90
C MET A 204 4.11 -5.60 5.46
N ALA A 205 4.18 -4.36 5.97
CA ALA A 205 5.42 -3.81 6.54
C ALA A 205 5.92 -4.64 7.72
N LYS A 206 4.99 -5.11 8.56
CA LYS A 206 5.28 -6.02 9.67
C LYS A 206 5.92 -7.33 9.21
N ARG A 207 5.32 -8.01 8.21
CA ARG A 207 5.84 -9.29 7.67
C ARG A 207 7.26 -9.12 7.15
N TRP A 208 7.53 -8.02 6.44
CA TRP A 208 8.88 -7.68 5.98
C TRP A 208 9.84 -7.39 7.13
N TYR A 209 9.41 -6.70 8.18
CA TYR A 209 10.24 -6.44 9.35
C TYR A 209 10.54 -7.73 10.14
N ASP A 210 9.58 -8.64 10.25
CA ASP A 210 9.72 -9.91 10.98
C ASP A 210 10.74 -10.87 10.35
N GLU A 211 11.14 -10.64 9.10
CA GLU A 211 12.31 -11.28 8.49
C GLU A 211 13.60 -11.05 9.30
N GLY A 212 13.67 -9.96 10.08
CA GLY A 212 14.79 -9.67 10.98
C GLY A 212 15.03 -10.75 12.04
N LEU A 213 14.04 -11.61 12.34
CA LEU A 213 14.23 -12.79 13.18
C LEU A 213 15.19 -13.82 12.55
N LYS A 214 15.40 -13.76 11.23
CA LYS A 214 16.31 -14.63 10.46
C LYS A 214 17.63 -13.93 10.11
N TYR A 215 17.79 -12.65 10.44
CA TYR A 215 18.96 -11.86 10.09
C TYR A 215 20.11 -12.09 11.08
N LYS A 216 21.31 -12.38 10.56
CA LYS A 216 22.53 -12.56 11.35
C LYS A 216 23.33 -11.26 11.37
N TYR A 217 23.24 -10.52 12.48
CA TYR A 217 24.02 -9.30 12.69
C TYR A 217 25.52 -9.58 12.70
N GLY A 218 26.32 -8.65 12.15
CA GLY A 218 27.77 -8.77 12.05
C GLY A 218 28.25 -9.42 10.75
N VAL A 219 27.34 -9.99 9.95
CA VAL A 219 27.65 -10.50 8.61
C VAL A 219 27.50 -9.36 7.58
N ASN A 220 28.44 -9.25 6.64
CA ASN A 220 28.46 -8.23 5.59
C ASN A 220 27.65 -8.60 4.33
N MET A 221 26.65 -9.46 4.49
CA MET A 221 25.82 -10.01 3.40
C MET A 221 24.39 -10.22 3.88
N VAL A 222 23.43 -10.08 2.96
CA VAL A 222 22.01 -10.38 3.17
C VAL A 222 21.61 -11.68 2.51
N THR A 223 20.74 -12.43 3.17
CA THR A 223 20.07 -13.59 2.58
C THR A 223 18.73 -13.17 1.97
N PRO A 224 18.19 -13.90 0.98
CA PRO A 224 16.84 -13.62 0.46
C PRO A 224 15.78 -13.55 1.56
N ALA A 225 15.94 -14.33 2.64
CA ALA A 225 15.02 -14.39 3.77
C ALA A 225 15.06 -13.17 4.71
N ALA A 226 16.01 -12.24 4.54
CA ALA A 226 16.15 -11.01 5.33
C ALA A 226 16.26 -9.74 4.46
N TYR A 227 16.00 -9.86 3.16
CA TYR A 227 16.17 -8.78 2.19
C TYR A 227 15.23 -7.61 2.46
N HIS A 228 13.96 -7.88 2.81
CA HIS A 228 12.99 -6.83 3.05
C HIS A 228 13.28 -6.11 4.35
N PHE A 229 13.54 -6.87 5.42
CA PHE A 229 13.92 -6.31 6.72
C PHE A 229 15.10 -5.33 6.60
N THR A 230 16.21 -5.79 6.00
CA THR A 230 17.42 -4.97 5.86
C THR A 230 17.20 -3.74 5.00
N THR A 231 16.33 -3.81 3.98
CA THR A 231 15.94 -2.64 3.17
C THR A 231 15.18 -1.61 4.00
N LEU A 232 14.22 -2.03 4.84
CA LEU A 232 13.41 -1.12 5.67
C LEU A 232 14.28 -0.34 6.68
N VAL A 233 15.22 -1.03 7.32
CA VAL A 233 16.02 -0.45 8.43
C VAL A 233 17.36 0.13 8.00
N TRP A 234 17.65 0.17 6.70
CA TRP A 234 18.93 0.66 6.18
C TRP A 234 19.18 2.13 6.55
N LYS A 235 20.20 2.39 7.39
CA LYS A 235 20.42 3.73 7.97
C LYS A 235 20.67 4.83 6.94
N ALA A 236 21.46 4.56 5.90
CA ALA A 236 21.80 5.57 4.89
C ALA A 236 20.63 5.92 3.96
N THR A 237 19.59 5.09 3.89
CA THR A 237 18.38 5.40 3.12
C THR A 237 17.60 6.52 3.82
N SER A 238 17.18 7.54 3.07
CA SER A 238 16.50 8.72 3.61
C SER A 238 15.10 8.96 3.04
N GLN A 239 14.80 8.43 1.86
CA GLN A 239 13.54 8.64 1.15
C GLN A 239 12.88 7.31 0.80
N ILE A 240 11.55 7.34 0.76
CA ILE A 240 10.72 6.21 0.36
C ILE A 240 9.60 6.67 -0.58
N GLY A 241 9.24 5.80 -1.52
CA GLY A 241 7.98 5.88 -2.24
C GLY A 241 7.18 4.60 -2.03
N ILE A 242 5.87 4.72 -1.80
CA ILE A 242 4.98 3.60 -1.51
C ILE A 242 3.85 3.61 -2.53
N ALA A 243 3.60 2.46 -3.14
CA ALA A 243 2.43 2.26 -3.98
C ALA A 243 1.68 0.97 -3.64
N ILE A 244 0.36 1.05 -3.79
CA ILE A 244 -0.60 0.02 -3.43
C ILE A 244 -1.55 -0.13 -4.61
N ILE A 245 -1.61 -1.31 -5.23
CA ILE A 245 -2.51 -1.60 -6.34
C ILE A 245 -3.37 -2.79 -5.97
N LYS A 246 -4.68 -2.59 -5.94
CA LYS A 246 -5.66 -3.65 -5.67
C LYS A 246 -6.03 -4.38 -6.96
N ARG A 247 -5.93 -5.70 -6.94
CA ARG A 247 -6.48 -6.61 -7.94
C ARG A 247 -7.06 -7.80 -7.20
N ASN A 248 -8.37 -7.75 -6.94
CA ASN A 248 -9.07 -8.71 -6.09
C ASN A 248 -8.73 -10.17 -6.45
N PRO A 249 -8.52 -11.03 -5.44
CA PRO A 249 -8.62 -10.76 -3.99
C PRO A 249 -7.37 -10.12 -3.37
N TYR A 250 -6.35 -9.83 -4.18
CA TYR A 250 -5.02 -9.43 -3.72
C TYR A 250 -4.76 -7.92 -3.82
N VAL A 251 -3.76 -7.51 -3.05
CA VAL A 251 -3.16 -6.17 -3.09
C VAL A 251 -1.66 -6.32 -3.31
N TYR A 252 -1.14 -5.51 -4.23
CA TYR A 252 0.23 -5.49 -4.67
C TYR A 252 0.90 -4.24 -4.11
N TYR A 253 1.97 -4.43 -3.37
CA TYR A 253 2.77 -3.38 -2.78
C TYR A 253 4.08 -3.22 -3.54
N THR A 254 4.54 -1.99 -3.66
CA THR A 254 5.94 -1.71 -3.96
C THR A 254 6.41 -0.54 -3.11
N PHE A 255 7.51 -0.75 -2.39
CA PHE A 255 8.23 0.32 -1.72
C PHE A 255 9.54 0.54 -2.48
N MET A 256 9.83 1.78 -2.85
CA MET A 256 11.09 2.19 -3.46
C MET A 256 11.85 3.10 -2.52
N PHE A 257 13.18 3.00 -2.51
CA PHE A 257 14.04 3.63 -1.51
C PHE A 257 15.21 4.35 -2.16
N TRP A 258 15.59 5.48 -1.56
CA TRP A 258 16.78 6.24 -1.94
C TRP A 258 17.47 6.92 -0.74
N PRO A 259 18.82 6.92 -0.65
CA PRO A 259 19.73 6.04 -1.39
C PRO A 259 19.38 4.56 -1.23
N ARG A 260 19.83 3.75 -2.18
CA ARG A 260 19.58 2.31 -2.18
C ARG A 260 20.19 1.66 -0.92
N GLY A 261 19.51 0.65 -0.41
CA GLY A 261 20.02 -0.21 0.65
C GLY A 261 20.62 -1.53 0.14
N ASN A 262 21.02 -2.39 1.07
CA ASN A 262 21.56 -3.72 0.80
C ASN A 262 22.78 -3.72 -0.12
N GLU A 263 23.64 -2.71 0.07
CA GLU A 263 24.93 -2.66 -0.60
C GLU A 263 25.93 -3.61 0.08
N LYS A 264 26.60 -4.42 -0.74
CA LYS A 264 27.61 -5.38 -0.27
C LYS A 264 28.66 -4.64 0.57
N ASN A 265 29.11 -5.25 1.67
CA ASN A 265 30.10 -4.71 2.61
C ASN A 265 29.64 -3.55 3.51
N TYR A 266 28.43 -3.00 3.32
CA TYR A 266 27.95 -1.86 4.13
C TYR A 266 26.93 -2.24 5.22
N PHE A 267 26.62 -3.53 5.38
CA PHE A 267 25.61 -4.02 6.34
C PHE A 267 25.93 -3.69 7.80
N ARG A 268 27.20 -3.84 8.22
CA ARG A 268 27.59 -3.56 9.61
C ARG A 268 27.31 -2.10 10.02
N TYR A 269 27.39 -1.17 9.08
CA TYR A 269 27.14 0.25 9.32
C TYR A 269 25.66 0.61 9.23
N ASN A 270 24.90 -0.10 8.39
CA ASN A 270 23.54 0.27 8.04
C ASN A 270 22.44 -0.56 8.71
N VAL A 271 22.76 -1.71 9.29
CA VAL A 271 21.78 -2.60 9.93
C VAL A 271 22.23 -2.88 11.36
N SER A 272 21.85 -2.00 12.27
CA SER A 272 22.13 -2.15 13.71
C SER A 272 21.14 -3.09 14.39
N ARG A 273 21.52 -3.63 15.55
CA ARG A 273 20.60 -4.40 16.39
C ARG A 273 19.47 -3.51 16.92
N PRO A 274 18.26 -4.06 17.13
CA PRO A 274 17.15 -3.31 17.71
C PRO A 274 17.42 -2.98 19.18
N ILE A 275 17.00 -1.79 19.60
CA ILE A 275 17.05 -1.33 21.00
C ILE A 275 15.69 -1.60 21.64
N TYR A 276 15.63 -2.46 22.67
CA TYR A 276 14.37 -2.88 23.29
C TYR A 276 14.34 -2.75 24.82
N ASN A 277 15.26 -1.98 25.42
CA ASN A 277 15.20 -1.73 26.88
C ASN A 277 13.90 -0.96 27.26
N SER A 278 13.42 -1.17 28.48
CA SER A 278 12.12 -0.66 28.95
C SER A 278 11.99 0.87 28.77
N LEU A 279 13.06 1.61 29.11
CA LEU A 279 13.09 3.06 28.97
C LEU A 279 12.92 3.52 27.52
N PHE A 280 13.62 2.88 26.59
CA PHE A 280 13.50 3.17 25.17
C PHE A 280 12.09 2.88 24.67
N MET A 281 11.52 1.72 25.02
CA MET A 281 10.17 1.34 24.59
C MET A 281 9.10 2.31 25.13
N SER A 282 9.24 2.78 26.37
CA SER A 282 8.34 3.80 26.95
C SER A 282 8.41 5.12 26.18
N LYS A 283 9.63 5.57 25.83
CA LYS A 283 9.83 6.81 25.05
C LYS A 283 9.36 6.67 23.60
N LEU A 284 9.53 5.49 23.00
CA LEU A 284 9.18 5.21 21.61
C LEU A 284 7.72 5.59 21.32
N PHE A 285 6.79 5.16 22.17
CA PHE A 285 5.36 5.39 21.99
C PHE A 285 4.85 6.75 22.49
N LYS A 286 5.72 7.55 23.13
CA LYS A 286 5.40 8.93 23.58
C LYS A 286 5.79 9.98 22.56
N SER A 287 6.88 9.75 21.82
CA SER A 287 7.22 10.56 20.66
C SER A 287 6.36 10.11 19.47
N GLY A 288 5.31 10.87 19.13
CA GLY A 288 4.61 10.68 17.86
C GLY A 288 5.53 11.00 16.67
N TYR A 289 5.15 10.50 15.50
CA TYR A 289 5.64 10.96 14.20
C TYR A 289 4.63 11.92 13.56
#